data_AF-A0A7S0IQ43-F1
#
_entry.id   AF-A0A7S0IQ43-F1
#
_cell.length_a   1.000
_cell.length_b   1.000
_cell.length_c   1.000
_cell.angle_alpha   90.00
_cell.angle_beta   90.00
_cell.angle_gamma   90.00
#
_symmetry.space_group_name_H-M   'P 1'
#
loop_
_entity.id
_entity.type
_entity.pdbx_description
1 polymer ?
#
loop_
_entity_poly.entity_id
_entity_poly.type
_entity_poly.pdbx_seq_one_letter_code
_entity_poly.pdbx_strand_id
1 'polypeptide(L)'
;GCVEADSIAVGARVMAGGACFEHVHPEEFNVYDFNIWSALHPGGREEIVKFASGRAGSALHEMVSLNYSLTHPMDRWRDNKRHLAYLGRYGDEVVFTDLPSSAQSQVMADAIGAIAVVSPEPFEACG
;
A
#
# COMPACT_ATOMS: atom_id res chain seq x y z
N GLY A 1 -20.91 9.42 18.61
CA GLY A 1 -21.36 10.76 18.20
C GLY A 1 -20.14 11.64 18.02
N CYS A 2 -20.21 12.64 17.15
CA CYS A 2 -19.12 13.59 16.92
C CYS A 2 -19.14 14.64 18.04
N VAL A 3 -17.98 15.04 18.57
CA VAL A 3 -17.84 15.92 19.74
C VAL A 3 -16.97 17.14 19.41
N GLU A 4 -17.21 18.27 20.07
CA GLU A 4 -16.28 19.41 20.03
C GLU A 4 -15.09 19.11 20.95
N ALA A 5 -13.85 19.23 20.46
CA ALA A 5 -12.64 18.92 21.24
C ALA A 5 -11.42 19.78 20.84
N ASP A 6 -10.68 20.30 21.83
CA ASP A 6 -9.49 21.14 21.65
C ASP A 6 -8.22 20.37 21.24
N SER A 7 -8.21 19.04 21.43
CA SER A 7 -7.24 18.13 20.82
C SER A 7 -7.95 16.83 20.43
N ILE A 8 -7.68 16.36 19.22
CA ILE A 8 -8.41 15.24 18.61
C ILE A 8 -7.45 14.05 18.59
N ALA A 9 -7.70 13.04 19.42
CA ALA A 9 -6.95 11.77 19.35
C ALA A 9 -7.22 11.06 18.01
N VAL A 10 -6.32 10.18 17.55
CA VAL A 10 -6.62 9.30 16.41
C VAL A 10 -7.86 8.45 16.75
N GLY A 11 -8.80 8.37 15.83
CA GLY A 11 -10.14 7.77 15.98
C GLY A 11 -11.20 8.71 16.55
N ALA A 12 -10.85 9.93 17.00
CA ALA A 12 -11.84 10.89 17.48
C ALA A 12 -12.59 11.53 16.30
N ARG A 13 -13.88 11.78 16.53
CA ARG A 13 -14.80 12.35 15.54
C ARG A 13 -15.28 13.72 16.00
N VAL A 14 -15.15 14.73 15.14
CA VAL A 14 -15.51 16.11 15.45
C VAL A 14 -16.50 16.68 14.45
N MET A 15 -17.35 17.59 14.91
CA MET A 15 -18.19 18.38 14.02
C MET A 15 -17.43 19.63 13.59
N ALA A 16 -17.42 19.92 12.30
CA ALA A 16 -16.95 21.20 11.78
C ALA A 16 -17.81 21.58 10.58
N GLY A 17 -18.40 22.79 10.58
CA GLY A 17 -19.23 23.26 9.46
C GLY A 17 -20.42 22.36 9.11
N GLY A 18 -20.99 21.64 10.09
CA GLY A 18 -22.11 20.71 9.86
C GLY A 18 -21.73 19.35 9.27
N ALA A 19 -20.44 19.11 8.99
CA ALA A 19 -19.91 17.81 8.62
C ALA A 19 -19.20 17.15 9.81
N CYS A 20 -19.24 15.81 9.86
CA CYS A 20 -18.47 15.05 10.83
C CYS A 20 -17.17 14.55 10.20
N PHE A 21 -16.05 14.84 10.86
CA PHE A 21 -14.71 14.45 10.46
C PHE A 21 -14.15 13.44 11.47
N GLU A 22 -13.39 12.46 10.98
CA GLU A 22 -12.63 11.53 11.83
C GLU A 22 -11.15 11.84 11.70
N HIS A 23 -10.46 11.95 12.84
CA HIS A 23 -9.00 12.00 12.82
C HIS A 23 -8.45 10.59 12.62
N VAL A 24 -8.03 10.31 11.40
CA VAL A 24 -7.48 9.02 11.00
C VAL A 24 -5.96 9.04 11.06
N HIS A 25 -5.32 7.87 11.04
CA HIS A 25 -3.87 7.79 10.95
C HIS A 25 -3.39 8.48 9.65
N PRO A 26 -2.27 9.24 9.64
CA PRO A 26 -1.79 9.93 8.43
C PRO A 26 -1.53 9.03 7.22
N GLU A 27 -1.46 7.73 7.43
CA GLU A 27 -1.17 6.71 6.42
C GLU A 27 -2.35 5.77 6.19
N GLU A 28 -3.54 6.17 6.64
CA GLU A 28 -4.75 5.42 6.36
C GLU A 28 -4.98 5.30 4.84
N PHE A 29 -5.18 4.05 4.40
CA PHE A 29 -5.31 3.64 3.00
C PHE A 29 -4.04 3.72 2.16
N ASN A 30 -2.87 3.99 2.75
CA ASN A 30 -1.63 3.91 1.99
C ASN A 30 -1.35 2.47 1.53
N VAL A 31 -0.92 2.34 0.27
CA VAL A 31 -0.51 1.08 -0.34
C VAL A 31 1.02 1.06 -0.40
N TYR A 32 1.58 -0.05 0.06
CA TYR A 32 3.02 -0.26 0.13
C TYR A 32 3.41 -1.58 -0.52
N ASP A 33 4.57 -1.61 -1.16
CA ASP A 33 5.22 -2.84 -1.59
C ASP A 33 6.05 -3.43 -0.44
N PHE A 34 5.70 -4.65 -0.05
CA PHE A 34 6.33 -5.42 1.01
C PHE A 34 7.44 -6.36 0.52
N ASN A 35 7.78 -6.37 -0.78
CA ASN A 35 8.71 -7.33 -1.35
C ASN A 35 10.06 -7.36 -0.62
N ILE A 36 10.68 -6.20 -0.39
CA ILE A 36 11.94 -6.08 0.37
C ILE A 36 11.73 -6.48 1.83
N TRP A 37 10.68 -5.97 2.47
CA TRP A 37 10.40 -6.27 3.88
C TRP A 37 10.16 -7.75 4.13
N SER A 38 9.58 -8.47 3.17
CA SER A 38 9.40 -9.93 3.27
C SER A 38 10.72 -10.69 3.45
N ALA A 39 11.84 -10.17 2.92
CA ALA A 39 13.16 -10.77 3.10
C ALA A 39 13.84 -10.35 4.41
N LEU A 40 13.52 -9.17 4.93
CA LEU A 40 14.17 -8.58 6.11
C LEU A 40 13.37 -8.75 7.41
N HIS A 41 12.11 -9.18 7.31
CA HIS A 41 11.21 -9.28 8.46
C HIS A 41 11.78 -10.22 9.55
N PRO A 42 11.93 -9.77 10.81
CA PRO A 42 12.54 -10.57 11.87
C PRO A 42 11.81 -11.88 12.19
N GLY A 43 10.49 -11.93 11.94
CA GLY A 43 9.68 -13.14 12.09
C GLY A 43 9.79 -14.12 10.92
N GLY A 44 10.57 -13.78 9.89
CA GLY A 44 10.71 -14.55 8.66
C GLY A 44 9.71 -14.15 7.58
N ARG A 45 10.01 -14.58 6.34
CA ARG A 45 9.25 -14.26 5.13
C ARG A 45 7.82 -14.78 5.15
N GLU A 46 7.61 -15.98 5.70
CA GLU A 46 6.31 -16.64 5.71
C GLU A 46 5.25 -15.82 6.46
N GLU A 47 5.68 -15.07 7.48
CA GLU A 47 4.82 -14.19 8.28
C GLU A 47 4.27 -13.01 7.48
N ILE A 48 4.93 -12.61 6.39
CA ILE A 48 4.43 -11.59 5.45
C ILE A 48 3.62 -12.25 4.33
N VAL A 49 4.18 -13.30 3.72
CA VAL A 49 3.59 -13.97 2.55
C VAL A 49 2.21 -14.56 2.87
N LYS A 50 1.97 -15.03 4.10
CA LYS A 50 0.65 -15.59 4.47
C LYS A 50 -0.50 -14.60 4.29
N PHE A 51 -0.26 -13.30 4.51
CA PHE A 51 -1.26 -12.25 4.31
C PHE A 51 -1.39 -11.86 2.84
N ALA A 52 -0.28 -11.84 2.09
CA ALA A 52 -0.29 -11.55 0.65
C ALA A 52 -0.92 -12.68 -0.20
N SER A 53 -0.81 -13.93 0.25
CA SER A 53 -1.28 -15.12 -0.48
C SER A 53 -2.70 -15.58 -0.10
N GLY A 54 -3.39 -14.86 0.80
CA GLY A 54 -4.70 -15.28 1.32
C GLY A 54 -4.65 -16.49 2.27
N ARG A 55 -3.45 -17.04 2.57
CA ARG A 55 -3.28 -18.17 3.51
C ARG A 55 -3.58 -17.81 4.96
N ALA A 56 -3.61 -16.53 5.30
CA ALA A 56 -4.01 -16.03 6.62
C ALA A 56 -5.53 -16.15 6.89
N GLY A 57 -6.31 -16.73 5.97
CA GLY A 57 -7.71 -17.06 6.20
C GLY A 57 -8.72 -16.05 5.66
N SER A 58 -8.28 -15.02 4.92
CA SER A 58 -9.16 -14.22 4.08
C SER A 58 -9.01 -14.69 2.64
N ALA A 59 -10.13 -14.90 1.96
CA ALA A 59 -10.12 -15.23 0.54
C ALA A 59 -9.23 -14.21 -0.20
N LEU A 60 -8.50 -14.69 -1.21
CA LEU A 60 -7.79 -13.82 -2.16
C LEU A 60 -8.69 -12.60 -2.45
N HIS A 61 -8.19 -11.40 -2.16
CA HIS A 61 -8.84 -10.08 -2.33
C HIS A 61 -9.60 -9.45 -1.15
N GLU A 62 -9.68 -10.05 0.03
CA GLU A 62 -10.27 -9.37 1.21
C GLU A 62 -9.24 -8.57 2.01
N MET A 63 -9.61 -7.35 2.42
CA MET A 63 -8.81 -6.49 3.30
C MET A 63 -8.47 -7.24 4.58
N VAL A 64 -7.17 -7.48 4.83
CA VAL A 64 -6.70 -8.08 6.08
C VAL A 64 -6.58 -6.98 7.14
N SER A 65 -7.38 -7.09 8.21
CA SER A 65 -7.17 -6.27 9.41
C SER A 65 -6.06 -6.88 10.27
N LEU A 66 -4.92 -6.22 10.32
CA LEU A 66 -3.83 -6.59 11.24
C LEU A 66 -4.04 -5.89 12.58
N ASN A 67 -4.19 -6.67 13.65
CA ASN A 67 -4.22 -6.11 15.00
C ASN A 67 -2.78 -6.03 15.55
N TYR A 68 -2.30 -4.80 15.75
CA TYR A 68 -0.98 -4.50 16.31
C TYR A 68 -0.95 -4.82 17.81
N SER A 69 -0.60 -6.07 18.13
CA SER A 69 -0.50 -6.53 19.53
C SER A 69 0.71 -5.91 20.25
N LEU A 70 0.88 -6.21 21.55
CA LEU A 70 2.06 -5.78 22.32
C LEU A 70 3.39 -6.22 21.70
N THR A 71 3.41 -7.32 20.93
CA THR A 71 4.62 -7.79 20.24
C THR A 71 4.84 -7.09 18.90
N HIS A 72 3.87 -6.32 18.41
CA HIS A 72 3.92 -5.53 17.18
C HIS A 72 3.36 -4.12 17.42
N PRO A 73 3.94 -3.30 18.31
CA PRO A 73 3.46 -1.94 18.51
C PRO A 73 3.70 -1.08 17.26
N MET A 74 2.91 0.00 17.12
CA MET A 74 3.01 0.93 15.97
C MET A 74 4.39 1.57 15.79
N ASP A 75 5.22 1.62 16.84
CA ASP A 75 6.61 2.05 16.72
C ASP A 75 7.40 1.18 15.73
N ARG A 76 7.13 -0.13 15.67
CA ARG A 76 7.76 -1.02 14.69
C ARG A 76 7.37 -0.67 13.27
N TRP A 77 6.12 -0.27 13.06
CA TRP A 77 5.67 0.23 11.77
C TRP A 77 6.46 1.48 11.38
N ARG A 78 6.51 2.49 12.26
CA ARG A 78 7.27 3.73 12.03
C ARG A 78 8.74 3.44 11.72
N ASP A 79 9.38 2.58 12.50
CA ASP A 79 10.81 2.33 12.38
C ASP A 79 11.15 1.54 11.11
N ASN A 80 10.28 0.61 10.67
CA ASN A 80 10.55 -0.27 9.54
C ASN A 80 9.89 0.16 8.22
N LYS A 81 8.97 1.14 8.22
CA LYS A 81 8.34 1.69 7.01
C LYS A 81 9.35 2.15 5.96
N ARG A 82 10.56 2.57 6.37
CA ARG A 82 11.66 2.91 5.45
C ARG A 82 12.06 1.78 4.49
N HIS A 83 11.70 0.52 4.80
CA HIS A 83 11.93 -0.65 3.96
C HIS A 83 10.78 -0.96 3.01
N LEU A 84 9.70 -0.16 3.05
CA LEU A 84 8.51 -0.32 2.24
C LEU A 84 8.48 0.77 1.17
N ALA A 85 8.32 0.38 -0.10
CA ALA A 85 8.11 1.35 -1.16
C ALA A 85 6.65 1.79 -1.14
N TYR A 86 6.40 3.11 -1.08
CA TYR A 86 5.05 3.65 -1.18
C TYR A 86 4.58 3.61 -2.64
N LEU A 87 3.38 3.07 -2.87
CA LEU A 87 2.81 2.93 -4.21
C LEU A 87 1.70 3.95 -4.50
N GLY A 88 1.16 4.61 -3.47
CA GLY A 88 0.00 5.50 -3.58
C GLY A 88 -1.03 5.22 -2.48
N ARG A 89 -2.18 5.88 -2.54
CA ARG A 89 -3.31 5.59 -1.65
C ARG A 89 -4.32 4.70 -2.38
N TYR A 90 -5.01 3.84 -1.64
CA TYR A 90 -6.06 2.99 -2.20
C TYR A 90 -7.15 3.86 -2.82
N GLY A 91 -7.43 3.61 -4.11
CA GLY A 91 -8.38 4.40 -4.90
C GLY A 91 -7.73 5.49 -5.76
N ASP A 92 -6.45 5.79 -5.57
CA ASP A 92 -5.73 6.73 -6.44
C ASP A 92 -5.40 6.11 -7.80
N GLU A 93 -5.34 6.96 -8.83
CA GLU A 93 -4.72 6.62 -10.12
C GLU A 93 -3.23 6.96 -10.08
N VAL A 94 -2.41 6.05 -10.58
CA VAL A 94 -0.95 6.18 -10.61
C VAL A 94 -0.41 5.86 -12.00
N VAL A 95 0.70 6.50 -12.37
CA VAL A 95 1.39 6.22 -13.63
C VAL A 95 2.21 4.94 -13.47
N PHE A 96 1.91 3.91 -14.27
CA PHE A 96 2.54 2.59 -14.15
C PHE A 96 4.07 2.63 -14.20
N THR A 97 4.63 3.46 -15.08
CA THR A 97 6.10 3.59 -15.24
C THR A 97 6.77 4.28 -14.04
N ASP A 98 6.02 4.98 -13.20
CA ASP A 98 6.53 5.67 -12.01
C ASP A 98 6.54 4.73 -10.79
N LEU A 99 5.88 3.57 -10.88
CA LEU A 99 5.91 2.55 -9.83
C LEU A 99 7.30 1.89 -9.73
N PRO A 100 7.70 1.35 -8.57
CA PRO A 100 8.91 0.54 -8.47
C PRO A 100 8.83 -0.70 -9.37
N SER A 101 9.98 -1.17 -9.86
CA SER A 101 10.04 -2.32 -10.80
C SER A 101 9.42 -3.61 -10.25
N SER A 102 9.42 -3.80 -8.93
CA SER A 102 8.73 -4.91 -8.26
C SER A 102 7.21 -4.87 -8.42
N ALA A 103 6.62 -3.69 -8.64
CA ALA A 103 5.22 -3.50 -8.96
C ALA A 103 4.97 -3.44 -10.48
N GLN A 104 5.99 -3.24 -11.33
CA GLN A 104 5.84 -3.25 -12.78
C GLN A 104 5.88 -4.67 -13.39
N SER A 105 5.05 -5.59 -12.86
CA SER A 105 5.02 -6.96 -13.38
C SER A 105 4.43 -7.03 -14.78
N GLN A 106 4.84 -8.03 -15.57
CA GLN A 106 4.26 -8.28 -16.90
C GLN A 106 2.73 -8.44 -16.83
N VAL A 107 2.23 -9.15 -15.81
CA VAL A 107 0.79 -9.35 -15.60
C VAL A 107 0.06 -8.03 -15.40
N MET A 108 0.67 -7.07 -14.68
CA MET A 108 0.09 -5.73 -14.52
C MET A 108 0.16 -4.93 -15.81
N ALA A 109 1.29 -4.97 -16.53
CA ALA A 109 1.42 -4.31 -17.83
C ALA A 109 0.38 -4.83 -18.84
N ASP A 110 0.16 -6.15 -18.87
CA ASP A 110 -0.86 -6.80 -19.70
C ASP A 110 -2.27 -6.32 -19.31
N ALA A 111 -2.58 -6.29 -18.01
CA ALA A 111 -3.89 -5.92 -17.49
C ALA A 111 -4.30 -4.47 -17.83
N ILE A 112 -3.33 -3.56 -17.93
CA ILE A 112 -3.57 -2.15 -18.24
C ILE A 112 -3.27 -1.80 -19.71
N GLY A 113 -2.87 -2.78 -20.53
CA GLY A 113 -2.50 -2.55 -21.94
C GLY A 113 -1.22 -1.73 -22.14
N ALA A 114 -0.33 -1.70 -21.15
CA ALA A 114 0.94 -0.97 -21.20
C ALA A 114 2.09 -1.75 -21.86
N ILE A 115 1.80 -2.87 -22.53
CA ILE A 115 2.82 -3.64 -23.27
C ILE A 115 3.33 -2.76 -24.41
N ALA A 116 4.61 -2.38 -24.34
CA ALA A 116 5.28 -1.79 -25.48
C ALA A 116 5.28 -2.82 -26.61
N VAL A 117 4.47 -2.58 -27.65
CA VAL A 117 4.58 -3.32 -28.90
C VAL A 117 5.91 -2.88 -29.51
N VAL A 118 6.94 -3.71 -29.36
CA VAL A 118 8.14 -3.58 -30.18
C VAL A 118 7.67 -3.81 -31.60
N SER A 119 7.50 -2.72 -32.35
CA SER A 119 7.25 -2.83 -33.78
C SER A 119 8.43 -3.57 -34.40
N PRO A 120 8.22 -4.67 -35.13
CA PRO A 120 9.29 -5.33 -35.88
C PRO A 120 9.78 -4.48 -37.06
N GLU A 121 9.12 -3.37 -37.36
CA GLU A 121 9.53 -2.43 -38.39
C GLU A 121 10.85 -1.75 -37.97
N PRO A 122 11.94 -1.89 -38.74
CA PRO A 122 13.15 -1.13 -38.50
C PRO A 122 12.81 0.36 -38.63
N PHE A 123 12.97 1.13 -37.55
CA PHE A 123 12.88 2.57 -37.64
C PHE A 123 14.15 3.09 -38.32
N GLU A 124 13.99 3.83 -39.41
CA GLU A 124 15.10 4.50 -40.08
C GLU A 124 15.48 5.75 -39.26
N ALA A 125 16.64 5.69 -38.61
CA ALA A 125 17.27 6.85 -38.00
C ALA A 125 18.16 7.53 -39.06
N CYS A 126 17.63 8.55 -39.73
CA CYS A 126 18.44 9.39 -40.61
C CYS A 126 19.31 10.31 -39.74
N GLY A 127 20.62 10.01 -39.70
CA GLY A 127 21.68 10.87 -39.18
C GLY A 127 22.62 11.30 -40.29
#